data_AF-A0A8B6H5F5-F1
#
_entry.id   AF-A0A8B6H5F5-F1
#
_cell.length_a   1.000
_cell.length_b   1.000
_cell.length_c   1.000
_cell.angle_alpha   90.00
_cell.angle_beta   90.00
_cell.angle_gamma   90.00
#
_symmetry.space_group_name_H-M   'P 1'
#
loop_
_entity.id
_entity.type
_entity.pdbx_description
1 polymer ?
#
loop_
_entity_poly.entity_id
_entity_poly.type
_entity_poly.pdbx_seq_one_letter_code
_entity_poly.pdbx_strand_id
1 'polypeptide(L)'
;MSIPDDILDCIPSDEIVDRLAPLIGKIVFQLGIELGLSVEDLESIKEKWDRDLTAQNKEVLFTWRKDRTVKPTIRVLEQAFVNIGKGARCLKEVLKDVDPNTLKAVEIVTDRIRENKDRIIQDIQTSQILDHMMTNLVISVDDRRRIEQHAGQDDQNKALLDIVIKMREPAYSVFVDGLRLSDWNVPLYKVRLQKNYLKVITDIQHDSIVDHLITRDVVSVDDGKKIESGKTPQEKNRTLMDMLLRKNEQGFNEFLKALQKDSIYADLADQIEKTEVTSTDMATLYKCLK
;
A
#
# COMPACT_ATOMS: atom_id res chain seq x y z
N MET A 1 20.19 25.67 -17.80
CA MET A 1 19.97 24.96 -16.51
C MET A 1 20.59 23.57 -16.60
N SER A 2 21.32 23.17 -15.56
CA SER A 2 21.64 21.76 -15.29
C SER A 2 20.39 21.06 -14.76
N ILE A 3 20.25 19.77 -15.05
CA ILE A 3 19.23 18.94 -14.39
C ILE A 3 19.72 18.71 -12.96
N PRO A 4 18.89 18.92 -11.92
CA PRO A 4 19.26 18.61 -10.54
C PRO A 4 19.72 17.15 -10.38
N ASP A 5 20.81 16.93 -9.64
CA ASP A 5 21.45 15.60 -9.50
C ASP A 5 20.51 14.55 -8.93
N ASP A 6 19.57 14.96 -8.08
CA ASP A 6 18.56 14.12 -7.46
C ASP A 6 17.49 13.62 -8.44
N ILE A 7 17.30 14.30 -9.58
CA ILE A 7 16.43 13.86 -10.66
C ILE A 7 17.16 12.87 -11.58
N LEU A 8 18.49 13.02 -11.73
CA LEU A 8 19.28 12.18 -12.64
C LEU A 8 19.25 10.70 -12.25
N ASP A 9 19.11 10.38 -10.96
CA ASP A 9 19.03 9.00 -10.49
C ASP A 9 17.62 8.39 -10.54
N CYS A 10 16.60 9.18 -10.92
CA CYS A 10 15.22 8.72 -11.05
C CYS A 10 15.00 7.91 -12.34
N ILE A 11 14.07 6.96 -12.30
CA ILE A 11 13.58 6.25 -13.49
C ILE A 11 12.55 7.12 -14.24
N PRO A 12 12.67 7.31 -15.58
CA PRO A 12 11.73 8.12 -16.34
C PRO A 12 10.32 7.48 -16.34
N SER A 13 9.33 8.29 -15.97
CA SER A 13 7.91 7.93 -16.00
C SER A 13 7.37 7.76 -17.42
N ASP A 14 6.18 7.17 -17.55
CA ASP A 14 5.50 7.01 -18.85
C ASP A 14 5.24 8.35 -19.52
N GLU A 15 4.89 9.38 -18.74
CA GLU A 15 4.72 10.74 -19.24
C GLU A 15 6.02 11.31 -19.83
N ILE A 16 7.16 11.08 -19.17
CA ILE A 16 8.47 11.51 -19.69
C ILE A 16 8.78 10.76 -20.99
N VAL A 17 8.55 9.45 -21.02
CA VAL A 17 8.75 8.62 -22.22
C VAL A 17 7.90 9.13 -23.37
N ASP A 18 6.62 9.44 -23.13
CA ASP A 18 5.68 9.92 -24.13
C ASP A 18 6.06 11.30 -24.68
N ARG A 19 6.57 12.18 -23.82
CA ARG A 19 7.07 13.50 -24.22
C ARG A 19 8.41 13.43 -24.96
N LEU A 20 9.26 12.44 -24.65
CA LEU A 20 10.56 12.25 -25.29
C LEU A 20 10.47 11.57 -26.65
N ALA A 21 9.55 10.62 -26.81
CA ALA A 21 9.38 9.83 -28.03
C ALA A 21 9.36 10.67 -29.32
N PRO A 22 8.59 11.77 -29.44
CA PRO A 22 8.58 12.58 -30.66
C PRO A 22 9.88 13.40 -30.88
N LEU A 23 10.70 13.61 -29.83
CA LEU A 23 11.91 14.44 -29.90
C LEU A 23 13.16 13.67 -30.39
N ILE A 24 13.15 12.34 -30.28
CA ILE A 24 14.27 11.49 -30.69
C ILE A 24 14.41 11.49 -32.22
N GLY A 25 13.32 11.34 -32.96
CA GLY A 25 13.34 11.33 -34.43
C GLY A 25 13.98 10.05 -35.01
N LYS A 26 14.80 10.18 -36.06
CA LYS A 26 15.30 9.04 -36.87
C LYS A 26 16.47 8.25 -36.26
N ILE A 27 17.01 8.69 -35.13
CA ILE A 27 18.20 8.09 -34.51
C ILE A 27 17.85 7.04 -33.44
N VAL A 28 16.61 6.54 -33.45
CA VAL A 28 16.08 5.56 -32.49
C VAL A 28 16.97 4.32 -32.33
N PHE A 29 17.52 3.85 -33.45
CA PHE A 29 18.33 2.64 -33.49
C PHE A 29 19.66 2.85 -32.76
N GLN A 30 20.34 3.98 -33.04
CA GLN A 30 21.57 4.33 -32.33
C GLN A 30 21.29 4.56 -30.84
N LEU A 31 20.18 5.22 -30.49
CA LEU A 31 19.78 5.40 -29.09
C LEU A 31 19.58 4.05 -28.40
N GLY A 32 18.90 3.09 -29.03
CA GLY A 32 18.71 1.75 -28.48
C GLY A 32 20.03 1.03 -28.17
N ILE A 33 21.01 1.13 -29.06
CA ILE A 33 22.36 0.58 -28.85
C ILE A 33 23.05 1.24 -27.65
N GLU A 34 23.03 2.57 -27.56
CA GLU A 34 23.62 3.31 -26.43
C GLU A 34 22.93 3.00 -25.09
N LEU A 35 21.66 2.62 -25.13
CA LEU A 35 20.88 2.17 -23.98
C LEU A 35 21.12 0.69 -23.64
N GLY A 36 21.93 -0.03 -24.43
CA GLY A 36 22.32 -1.42 -24.18
C GLY A 36 21.33 -2.47 -24.70
N LEU A 37 20.37 -2.10 -25.56
CA LEU A 37 19.43 -3.06 -26.15
C LEU A 37 20.11 -3.96 -27.19
N SER A 38 19.60 -5.18 -27.32
CA SER A 38 20.07 -6.11 -28.34
C SER A 38 19.63 -5.66 -29.74
N VAL A 39 20.40 -6.05 -30.76
CA VAL A 39 20.05 -5.79 -32.16
C VAL A 39 18.74 -6.48 -32.54
N GLU A 40 18.48 -7.68 -32.00
CA GLU A 40 17.25 -8.45 -32.22
C GLU A 40 16.01 -7.71 -31.71
N ASP A 41 16.08 -7.13 -30.51
CA ASP A 41 14.99 -6.31 -29.97
C ASP A 41 14.73 -5.09 -30.86
N LEU A 42 15.78 -4.42 -31.33
CA LEU A 42 15.66 -3.24 -32.18
C LEU A 42 15.07 -3.55 -33.56
N GLU A 43 15.44 -4.68 -34.15
CA GLU A 43 14.87 -5.16 -35.42
C GLU A 43 13.39 -5.52 -35.26
N SER A 44 13.04 -6.26 -34.20
CA SER A 44 11.65 -6.59 -33.86
C SER A 44 10.78 -5.34 -33.67
N ILE A 45 11.29 -4.33 -32.95
CA ILE A 45 10.59 -3.04 -32.75
C ILE A 45 10.39 -2.31 -34.08
N LYS A 46 11.41 -2.29 -34.94
CA LYS A 46 11.36 -1.63 -36.25
C LYS A 46 10.34 -2.30 -37.17
N GLU A 47 10.28 -3.62 -37.19
CA GLU A 47 9.30 -4.39 -37.98
C GLU A 47 7.87 -4.18 -37.49
N LYS A 48 7.67 -4.19 -36.17
CA LYS A 48 6.36 -4.01 -35.53
C LYS A 48 5.73 -2.65 -35.81
N TRP A 49 6.54 -1.59 -35.86
CA TRP A 49 6.09 -0.21 -35.99
C TRP A 49 6.60 0.41 -37.30
N ASP A 50 6.39 -0.26 -38.43
CA ASP A 50 6.86 0.23 -39.74
C ASP A 50 6.36 1.66 -40.01
N ARG A 51 7.30 2.56 -40.33
CA ARG A 51 7.09 4.00 -40.62
C ARG A 51 6.63 4.90 -39.46
N ASP A 52 6.20 4.36 -38.32
CA ASP A 52 5.86 5.16 -37.13
C ASP A 52 7.07 5.34 -36.21
N LEU A 53 7.86 6.38 -36.47
CA LEU A 53 9.05 6.69 -35.69
C LEU A 53 8.74 7.01 -34.22
N THR A 54 7.58 7.61 -33.92
CA THR A 54 7.22 7.95 -32.53
C THR A 54 6.91 6.67 -31.75
N ALA A 55 6.16 5.74 -32.35
CA ALA A 55 5.90 4.44 -31.74
C ALA A 55 7.18 3.62 -31.56
N GLN A 56 8.09 3.62 -32.54
CA GLN A 56 9.41 3.00 -32.42
C GLN A 56 10.21 3.59 -31.25
N ASN A 57 10.27 4.93 -31.15
CA ASN A 57 10.98 5.63 -30.08
C ASN A 57 10.43 5.25 -28.70
N LYS A 58 9.10 5.24 -28.57
CA LYS A 58 8.40 4.87 -27.34
C LYS A 58 8.69 3.42 -26.94
N GLU A 59 8.62 2.48 -27.88
CA GLU A 59 8.88 1.06 -27.62
C GLU A 59 10.35 0.78 -27.26
N VAL A 60 11.32 1.48 -27.87
CA VAL A 60 12.74 1.40 -27.48
C VAL A 60 12.94 1.86 -26.04
N LEU A 61 12.39 3.02 -25.67
CA LEU A 61 12.50 3.53 -24.30
C LEU A 61 11.83 2.59 -23.28
N PHE A 62 10.68 2.00 -23.62
CA PHE A 62 10.02 1.02 -22.75
C PHE A 62 10.78 -0.29 -22.62
N THR A 63 11.36 -0.79 -23.71
CA THR A 63 12.13 -2.02 -23.72
C THR A 63 13.39 -1.85 -22.88
N TRP A 64 14.11 -0.75 -23.07
CA TRP A 64 15.26 -0.38 -22.22
C TRP A 64 14.87 -0.28 -20.74
N ARG A 65 13.75 0.37 -20.43
CA ARG A 65 13.29 0.52 -19.04
C ARG A 65 12.86 -0.81 -18.37
N LYS A 66 12.58 -1.85 -19.17
CA LYS A 66 12.26 -3.21 -18.70
C LYS A 66 13.50 -4.06 -18.53
N ASP A 67 14.56 -3.78 -19.30
CA ASP A 67 15.84 -4.45 -19.16
C ASP A 67 16.41 -4.18 -17.75
N ARG A 68 16.94 -5.23 -17.13
CA ARG A 68 17.49 -5.22 -15.77
C ARG A 68 19.01 -5.24 -15.75
N THR A 69 19.66 -5.30 -16.91
CA THR A 69 21.12 -5.27 -17.01
C THR A 69 21.71 -3.97 -16.48
N VAL A 70 21.04 -2.84 -16.74
CA VAL A 70 21.43 -1.51 -16.30
C VAL A 70 20.24 -0.80 -15.66
N LYS A 71 20.43 -0.12 -14.53
CA LYS A 71 19.36 0.68 -13.90
C LYS A 71 18.93 1.79 -14.86
N PRO A 72 17.65 1.85 -15.31
CA PRO A 72 17.24 2.75 -16.38
C PRO A 72 16.94 4.15 -15.84
N THR A 73 17.99 4.91 -15.51
CA THR A 73 17.87 6.25 -14.91
C THR A 73 17.92 7.37 -15.94
N ILE A 74 17.42 8.56 -15.57
CA ILE A 74 17.51 9.78 -16.38
C ILE A 74 18.98 10.10 -16.73
N ARG A 75 19.95 9.79 -15.85
CA ARG A 75 21.38 9.95 -16.10
C ARG A 75 21.87 9.10 -17.27
N VAL A 76 21.49 7.82 -17.30
CA VAL A 76 21.85 6.91 -18.40
C VAL A 76 21.25 7.42 -19.70
N LEU A 77 19.99 7.87 -19.66
CA LEU A 77 19.32 8.45 -20.82
C LEU A 77 19.99 9.75 -21.29
N GLU A 78 20.37 10.65 -20.38
CA GLU A 78 21.10 11.88 -20.70
C GLU A 78 22.41 11.57 -21.42
N GLN A 79 23.19 10.62 -20.87
CA GLN A 79 24.45 10.20 -21.47
C GLN A 79 24.26 9.60 -22.86
N ALA A 80 23.24 8.74 -23.04
CA ALA A 80 22.92 8.18 -24.35
C ALA A 80 22.54 9.29 -25.37
N PHE A 81 21.77 10.30 -24.95
CA PHE A 81 21.43 11.47 -25.80
C PHE A 81 22.66 12.31 -26.17
N VAL A 82 23.64 12.42 -25.28
CA VAL A 82 24.92 13.07 -25.56
C VAL A 82 25.71 12.26 -26.60
N ASN A 83 25.81 10.94 -26.43
CA ASN A 83 26.55 10.06 -27.33
C ASN A 83 25.99 10.08 -28.77
N ILE A 84 24.68 10.16 -28.93
CA ILE A 84 24.03 10.25 -30.25
C ILE A 84 23.96 11.68 -30.84
N GLY A 85 24.59 12.66 -30.18
CA GLY A 85 24.70 14.03 -30.69
C GLY A 85 23.42 14.89 -30.61
N LYS A 86 22.38 14.45 -29.89
CA LYS A 86 21.17 15.26 -29.63
C LYS A 86 21.37 16.31 -28.54
N GLY A 87 22.37 16.09 -27.68
CA GLY A 87 22.62 16.91 -26.50
C GLY A 87 21.50 16.81 -25.46
N ALA A 88 21.80 17.23 -24.23
CA ALA A 88 20.84 17.15 -23.12
C ALA A 88 19.64 18.11 -23.24
N ARG A 89 19.54 18.91 -24.32
CA ARG A 89 18.49 19.94 -24.47
C ARG A 89 17.10 19.32 -24.58
N CYS A 90 16.93 18.24 -25.35
CA CYS A 90 15.63 17.57 -25.50
C CYS A 90 15.12 17.05 -24.15
N LEU A 91 16.01 16.45 -23.35
CA LEU A 91 15.67 15.94 -22.03
C LEU A 91 15.30 17.07 -21.06
N LYS A 92 16.05 18.18 -21.08
CA LYS A 92 15.75 19.37 -20.27
C LYS A 92 14.40 20.00 -20.60
N GLU A 93 14.04 20.06 -21.89
CA GLU A 93 12.73 20.59 -22.31
C GLU A 93 11.56 19.74 -21.84
N VAL A 94 11.75 18.41 -21.70
CA VAL A 94 10.72 17.53 -21.15
C VAL A 94 10.64 17.63 -19.63
N LEU A 95 11.79 17.70 -18.95
CA LEU A 95 11.84 17.70 -17.49
C LEU A 95 11.48 19.04 -16.84
N LYS A 96 11.49 20.15 -17.58
CA LYS A 96 11.22 21.48 -17.02
C LYS A 96 9.83 21.63 -16.38
N ASP A 97 8.86 20.85 -16.83
CA ASP A 97 7.47 20.89 -16.34
C ASP A 97 7.14 19.70 -15.43
N VAL A 98 8.11 18.80 -15.18
CA VAL A 98 7.90 17.63 -14.32
C VAL A 98 8.26 18.01 -12.89
N ASP A 99 7.29 17.95 -11.98
CA ASP A 99 7.55 18.14 -10.56
C ASP A 99 8.55 17.07 -10.07
N PRO A 100 9.74 17.45 -9.58
CA PRO A 100 10.75 16.51 -9.08
C PRO A 100 10.22 15.60 -7.96
N ASN A 101 9.23 16.07 -7.19
CA ASN A 101 8.61 15.28 -6.14
C ASN A 101 7.78 14.12 -6.70
N THR A 102 7.17 14.30 -7.87
CA THR A 102 6.38 13.26 -8.55
C THR A 102 7.27 12.11 -9.02
N LEU A 103 8.46 12.41 -9.54
CA LEU A 103 9.43 11.39 -9.99
C LEU A 103 9.95 10.53 -8.82
N LYS A 104 10.29 11.19 -7.70
CA LYS A 104 10.78 10.48 -6.51
C LYS A 104 9.68 9.68 -5.82
N ALA A 105 8.45 10.20 -5.78
CA ALA A 105 7.35 9.55 -5.09
C ALA A 105 7.07 8.14 -5.64
N VAL A 106 7.11 7.97 -6.96
CA VAL A 106 6.81 6.68 -7.62
C VAL A 106 7.88 5.62 -7.33
N GLU A 107 9.16 6.00 -7.36
CA GLU A 107 10.27 5.08 -7.08
C GLU A 107 10.29 4.70 -5.59
N ILE A 108 10.09 5.68 -4.69
CA ILE A 108 9.97 5.48 -3.24
C ILE A 108 8.81 4.54 -2.90
N VAL A 109 7.63 4.71 -3.52
CA VAL A 109 6.48 3.85 -3.26
C VAL A 109 6.74 2.43 -3.76
N THR A 110 7.34 2.27 -4.93
CA THR A 110 7.67 0.97 -5.49
C THR A 110 8.64 0.19 -4.60
N ASP A 111 9.71 0.84 -4.13
CA ASP A 111 10.71 0.21 -3.29
C ASP A 111 10.13 -0.11 -1.90
N ARG A 112 9.30 0.77 -1.33
CA ARG A 112 8.59 0.49 -0.08
C ARG A 112 7.65 -0.71 -0.18
N ILE A 113 6.93 -0.86 -1.29
CA ILE A 113 6.06 -2.04 -1.51
C ILE A 113 6.91 -3.31 -1.57
N ARG A 114 8.08 -3.28 -2.23
CA ARG A 114 8.99 -4.43 -2.28
C ARG A 114 9.58 -4.77 -0.91
N GLU A 115 10.04 -3.77 -0.17
CA GLU A 115 10.61 -3.92 1.17
C GLU A 115 9.59 -4.48 2.18
N ASN A 116 8.30 -4.15 2.00
CA ASN A 116 7.22 -4.60 2.88
C ASN A 116 6.41 -5.76 2.28
N LYS A 117 6.88 -6.40 1.21
CA LYS A 117 6.10 -7.39 0.44
C LYS A 117 5.51 -8.49 1.33
N ASP A 118 6.31 -9.10 2.19
CA ASP A 118 5.86 -10.22 3.02
C ASP A 118 4.78 -9.80 4.02
N ARG A 119 4.89 -8.59 4.58
CA ARG A 119 3.88 -8.04 5.50
C ARG A 119 2.58 -7.73 4.77
N ILE A 120 2.69 -7.11 3.59
CA ILE A 120 1.52 -6.81 2.76
C ILE A 120 0.83 -8.12 2.35
N ILE A 121 1.58 -9.17 1.99
CA ILE A 121 1.00 -10.48 1.65
C ILE A 121 0.23 -11.07 2.83
N GLN A 122 0.69 -10.90 4.07
CA GLN A 122 0.01 -11.45 5.24
C GLN A 122 -1.25 -10.67 5.63
N ASP A 123 -1.23 -9.35 5.42
CA ASP A 123 -2.22 -8.46 6.04
C ASP A 123 -3.37 -8.06 5.10
N ILE A 124 -3.19 -8.10 3.77
CA ILE A 124 -4.22 -7.61 2.84
C ILE A 124 -5.34 -8.62 2.58
N GLN A 125 -6.53 -8.10 2.31
CA GLN A 125 -7.66 -8.88 1.80
C GLN A 125 -7.81 -8.60 0.29
N THR A 126 -7.25 -9.47 -0.55
CA THR A 126 -7.20 -9.25 -2.02
C THR A 126 -8.57 -8.96 -2.62
N SER A 127 -9.62 -9.65 -2.20
CA SER A 127 -10.98 -9.45 -2.71
C SER A 127 -11.47 -8.00 -2.61
N GLN A 128 -11.11 -7.29 -1.54
CA GLN A 128 -11.51 -5.90 -1.30
C GLN A 128 -10.78 -4.90 -2.20
N ILE A 129 -9.53 -5.22 -2.56
CA ILE A 129 -8.68 -4.38 -3.40
C ILE A 129 -9.01 -4.60 -4.88
N LEU A 130 -9.34 -5.84 -5.27
CA LEU A 130 -9.65 -6.21 -6.65
C LEU A 130 -10.83 -5.43 -7.22
N ASP A 131 -11.90 -5.24 -6.44
CA ASP A 131 -13.07 -4.47 -6.89
C ASP A 131 -12.69 -3.02 -7.23
N HIS A 132 -11.88 -2.40 -6.37
CA HIS A 132 -11.41 -1.04 -6.59
C HIS A 132 -10.48 -0.93 -7.80
N MET A 133 -9.55 -1.89 -7.94
CA MET A 133 -8.62 -1.91 -9.07
C MET A 133 -9.31 -2.20 -10.40
N MET A 134 -10.35 -3.05 -10.43
CA MET A 134 -11.18 -3.24 -11.63
C MET A 134 -11.98 -2.00 -11.98
N THR A 135 -12.56 -1.32 -10.97
CA THR A 135 -13.37 -0.11 -11.19
C THR A 135 -12.55 1.01 -11.84
N ASN A 136 -11.27 1.11 -11.47
CA ASN A 136 -10.33 2.06 -12.08
C ASN A 136 -9.62 1.51 -13.32
N LEU A 137 -10.07 0.36 -13.86
CA LEU A 137 -9.56 -0.26 -15.09
C LEU A 137 -8.06 -0.59 -15.04
N VAL A 138 -7.50 -0.79 -13.84
CA VAL A 138 -6.09 -1.13 -13.67
C VAL A 138 -5.84 -2.62 -13.90
N ILE A 139 -6.81 -3.47 -13.55
CA ILE A 139 -6.77 -4.90 -13.84
C ILE A 139 -7.99 -5.32 -14.66
N SER A 140 -7.81 -6.31 -15.52
CA SER A 140 -8.88 -6.90 -16.31
C SER A 140 -9.69 -7.94 -15.51
N VAL A 141 -10.86 -8.32 -16.03
CA VAL A 141 -11.65 -9.44 -15.50
C VAL A 141 -10.86 -10.76 -15.54
N ASP A 142 -10.00 -10.94 -16.55
CA ASP A 142 -9.15 -12.12 -16.67
C ASP A 142 -8.00 -12.11 -15.65
N ASP A 143 -7.44 -10.95 -15.32
CA ASP A 143 -6.48 -10.80 -14.21
C ASP A 143 -7.13 -11.20 -12.88
N ARG A 144 -8.33 -10.70 -12.61
CA ARG A 144 -9.09 -11.07 -11.41
C ARG A 144 -9.32 -12.57 -11.33
N ARG A 145 -9.79 -13.20 -12.41
CA ARG A 145 -10.01 -14.66 -12.46
C ARG A 145 -8.72 -15.42 -12.19
N ARG A 146 -7.60 -14.99 -12.77
CA ARG A 146 -6.28 -15.61 -12.53
C ARG A 146 -5.86 -15.50 -11.06
N ILE A 147 -6.09 -14.35 -10.44
CA ILE A 147 -5.79 -14.14 -9.02
C ILE A 147 -6.68 -15.03 -8.16
N GLU A 148 -7.99 -15.01 -8.36
CA GLU A 148 -8.98 -15.77 -7.56
C GLU A 148 -8.88 -17.30 -7.73
N GLN A 149 -8.25 -17.78 -8.81
CA GLN A 149 -7.98 -19.21 -9.02
C GLN A 149 -6.97 -19.79 -8.02
N HIS A 150 -6.18 -18.95 -7.35
CA HIS A 150 -5.28 -19.41 -6.30
C HIS A 150 -6.06 -19.84 -5.05
N ALA A 151 -5.65 -20.97 -4.47
CA ALA A 151 -6.38 -21.63 -3.37
C ALA A 151 -6.24 -20.92 -2.01
N GLY A 152 -5.12 -20.22 -1.76
CA GLY A 152 -4.84 -19.54 -0.49
C GLY A 152 -4.84 -18.02 -0.62
N GLN A 153 -5.28 -17.33 0.44
CA GLN A 153 -5.31 -15.86 0.50
C GLN A 153 -3.92 -15.26 0.24
N ASP A 154 -2.86 -15.85 0.82
CA ASP A 154 -1.47 -15.40 0.62
C ASP A 154 -1.02 -15.54 -0.84
N ASP A 155 -1.42 -16.61 -1.52
CA ASP A 155 -1.12 -16.82 -2.95
C ASP A 155 -1.87 -15.83 -3.83
N GLN A 156 -3.12 -15.52 -3.49
CA GLN A 156 -3.90 -14.46 -4.14
C GLN A 156 -3.25 -13.08 -3.93
N ASN A 157 -2.85 -12.77 -2.69
CA ASN A 157 -2.17 -11.53 -2.31
C ASN A 157 -0.84 -11.37 -3.06
N LYS A 158 -0.08 -12.46 -3.19
CA LYS A 158 1.16 -12.50 -3.95
C LYS A 158 0.92 -12.29 -5.44
N ALA A 159 -0.08 -12.94 -6.03
CA ALA A 159 -0.44 -12.77 -7.43
C ALA A 159 -0.87 -11.32 -7.74
N LEU A 160 -1.68 -10.72 -6.86
CA LEU A 160 -2.08 -9.32 -6.95
C LEU A 160 -0.85 -8.38 -6.91
N LEU A 161 0.04 -8.58 -5.93
CA LEU A 161 1.25 -7.76 -5.80
C LEU A 161 2.19 -7.90 -6.98
N ASP A 162 2.36 -9.11 -7.53
CA ASP A 162 3.20 -9.34 -8.70
C ASP A 162 2.64 -8.59 -9.93
N ILE A 163 1.31 -8.52 -10.05
CA ILE A 163 0.63 -7.73 -11.10
C ILE A 163 0.83 -6.23 -10.86
N VAL A 164 0.61 -5.73 -9.65
CA VAL A 164 0.84 -4.31 -9.28
C VAL A 164 2.29 -3.88 -9.56
N ILE A 165 3.27 -4.70 -9.14
CA ILE A 165 4.70 -4.45 -9.35
C ILE A 165 5.05 -4.44 -10.85
N LYS A 166 4.40 -5.29 -11.64
CA LYS A 166 4.63 -5.38 -13.08
C LYS A 166 4.01 -4.21 -13.86
N MET A 167 2.83 -3.75 -13.47
CA MET A 167 2.07 -2.71 -14.19
C MET A 167 2.57 -1.28 -13.93
N ARG A 168 3.25 -1.03 -12.80
CA ARG A 168 3.74 0.30 -12.40
C ARG A 168 2.62 1.35 -12.24
N GLU A 169 2.89 2.65 -12.37
CA GLU A 169 1.82 3.67 -12.37
C GLU A 169 0.96 3.55 -13.65
N PRO A 170 -0.39 3.69 -13.58
CA PRO A 170 -1.20 4.13 -12.44
C PRO A 170 -1.61 3.02 -11.45
N ALA A 171 -1.14 1.78 -11.65
CA ALA A 171 -1.56 0.67 -10.81
C ALA A 171 -1.15 0.83 -9.34
N TYR A 172 -0.02 1.48 -9.06
CA TYR A 172 0.41 1.73 -7.68
C TYR A 172 -0.47 2.73 -6.96
N SER A 173 -0.81 3.87 -7.57
CA SER A 173 -1.70 4.85 -6.95
C SER A 173 -3.07 4.25 -6.66
N VAL A 174 -3.64 3.53 -7.63
CA VAL A 174 -4.91 2.82 -7.44
C VAL A 174 -4.80 1.67 -6.45
N PHE A 175 -3.68 0.94 -6.40
CA PHE A 175 -3.46 -0.10 -5.39
C PHE A 175 -3.32 0.52 -3.99
N VAL A 176 -2.60 1.62 -3.84
CA VAL A 176 -2.46 2.34 -2.56
C VAL A 176 -3.79 2.97 -2.14
N ASP A 177 -4.59 3.47 -3.08
CA ASP A 177 -5.94 3.95 -2.79
C ASP A 177 -6.88 2.79 -2.47
N GLY A 178 -6.76 1.67 -3.18
CA GLY A 178 -7.41 0.41 -2.86
C GLY A 178 -7.03 -0.09 -1.47
N LEU A 179 -5.76 0.02 -1.10
CA LEU A 179 -5.25 -0.25 0.24
C LEU A 179 -5.82 0.75 1.24
N ARG A 180 -5.89 2.05 0.96
CA ARG A 180 -6.52 3.02 1.88
C ARG A 180 -8.00 2.74 2.08
N LEU A 181 -8.67 2.27 1.03
CA LEU A 181 -10.09 1.91 1.03
C LEU A 181 -10.32 0.53 1.68
N SER A 182 -9.37 -0.41 1.58
CA SER A 182 -9.41 -1.73 2.23
C SER A 182 -8.86 -1.73 3.67
N ASP A 183 -7.90 -0.85 3.97
CA ASP A 183 -7.25 -0.61 5.28
C ASP A 183 -8.20 0.07 6.27
N TRP A 184 -9.39 0.47 5.84
CA TRP A 184 -10.36 1.15 6.70
C TRP A 184 -11.40 0.21 7.30
N ASN A 185 -11.05 -1.07 7.45
CA ASN A 185 -11.69 -1.89 8.48
C ASN A 185 -11.01 -1.64 9.82
N VAL A 186 -11.13 -0.41 10.35
CA VAL A 186 -11.02 -0.23 11.79
C VAL A 186 -12.04 -1.20 12.39
N PRO A 187 -11.60 -2.26 13.10
CA PRO A 187 -12.56 -3.27 13.51
C PRO A 187 -13.61 -2.59 14.39
N LEU A 188 -14.89 -2.73 14.03
CA LEU A 188 -15.98 -1.96 14.64
C LEU A 188 -15.95 -2.05 16.18
N TYR A 189 -15.55 -3.21 16.72
CA TYR A 189 -15.39 -3.40 18.16
C TYR A 189 -14.37 -2.46 18.80
N LYS A 190 -13.27 -2.10 18.12
CA LYS A 190 -12.29 -1.14 18.65
C LYS A 190 -12.87 0.26 18.74
N VAL A 191 -13.67 0.66 17.74
CA VAL A 191 -14.37 1.96 17.77
C VAL A 191 -15.40 1.98 18.89
N ARG A 192 -16.18 0.91 19.04
CA ARG A 192 -17.16 0.76 20.12
C ARG A 192 -16.50 0.82 21.49
N LEU A 193 -15.39 0.11 21.70
CA LEU A 193 -14.61 0.17 22.94
C LEU A 193 -14.09 1.58 23.22
N GLN A 194 -13.57 2.27 22.21
CA GLN A 194 -13.06 3.63 22.39
C GLN A 194 -14.16 4.65 22.70
N LYS A 195 -15.29 4.62 22.00
CA LYS A 195 -16.41 5.53 22.28
C LYS A 195 -16.96 5.36 23.70
N ASN A 196 -16.85 4.15 24.25
CA ASN A 196 -17.30 3.83 25.60
C ASN A 196 -16.16 3.79 26.63
N TYR A 197 -14.95 4.21 26.27
CA TYR A 197 -13.74 4.06 27.10
C TYR A 197 -13.88 4.67 28.49
N LEU A 198 -14.42 5.90 28.57
CA LEU A 198 -14.62 6.58 29.86
C LEU A 198 -15.58 5.83 30.76
N LYS A 199 -16.72 5.37 30.21
CA LYS A 199 -17.72 4.60 30.97
C LYS A 199 -17.15 3.29 31.49
N VAL A 200 -16.41 2.58 30.64
CA VAL A 200 -15.78 1.32 31.04
C VAL A 200 -14.79 1.56 32.19
N ILE A 201 -14.01 2.64 32.12
CA ILE A 201 -13.05 2.95 33.18
C ILE A 201 -13.72 3.34 34.49
N THR A 202 -14.84 4.06 34.46
CA THR A 202 -15.50 4.56 35.67
C THR A 202 -16.42 3.53 36.33
N ASP A 203 -17.08 2.68 35.54
CA ASP A 203 -18.25 1.97 36.02
C ASP A 203 -17.97 0.48 36.34
N ILE A 204 -16.88 -0.08 35.81
CA ILE A 204 -16.59 -1.51 35.92
C ILE A 204 -15.67 -1.85 37.10
N GLN A 205 -15.97 -2.95 37.79
CA GLN A 205 -15.05 -3.65 38.68
C GLN A 205 -14.31 -4.74 37.90
N HIS A 206 -12.98 -4.63 37.77
CA HIS A 206 -12.17 -5.47 36.89
C HIS A 206 -11.99 -6.90 37.40
N ASP A 207 -12.00 -7.15 38.71
CA ASP A 207 -11.60 -8.44 39.31
C ASP A 207 -12.30 -9.65 38.66
N SER A 208 -13.64 -9.65 38.61
CA SER A 208 -14.43 -10.75 38.06
C SER A 208 -14.33 -10.88 36.54
N ILE A 209 -14.06 -9.79 35.85
CA ILE A 209 -13.93 -9.74 34.39
C ILE A 209 -12.56 -10.23 33.95
N VAL A 210 -11.50 -9.80 34.64
CA VAL A 210 -10.12 -10.22 34.36
C VAL A 210 -9.98 -11.72 34.58
N ASP A 211 -10.53 -12.26 35.68
CA ASP A 211 -10.56 -13.71 35.93
C ASP A 211 -11.25 -14.47 34.79
N HIS A 212 -12.36 -13.93 34.27
CA HIS A 212 -13.04 -14.54 33.15
C HIS A 212 -12.19 -14.51 31.88
N LEU A 213 -11.53 -13.39 31.59
CA LEU A 213 -10.68 -13.21 30.41
C LEU A 213 -9.42 -14.08 30.46
N ILE A 214 -8.85 -14.33 31.65
CA ILE A 214 -7.76 -15.27 31.85
C ILE A 214 -8.23 -16.70 31.61
N THR A 215 -9.39 -17.07 32.18
CA THR A 215 -9.98 -18.42 31.99
C THR A 215 -10.27 -18.73 30.52
N ARG A 216 -10.56 -17.70 29.72
CA ARG A 216 -10.82 -17.79 28.28
C ARG A 216 -9.60 -17.60 27.39
N ASP A 217 -8.41 -17.48 27.98
CA ASP A 217 -7.14 -17.25 27.28
C ASP A 217 -7.13 -15.97 26.41
N VAL A 218 -7.96 -14.99 26.75
CA VAL A 218 -7.95 -13.67 26.09
C VAL A 218 -6.81 -12.82 26.63
N VAL A 219 -6.57 -12.91 27.94
CA VAL A 219 -5.54 -12.18 28.69
C VAL A 219 -4.68 -13.22 29.40
N SER A 220 -3.35 -13.07 29.37
CA SER A 220 -2.47 -14.02 30.06
C SER A 220 -2.49 -13.79 31.57
N VAL A 221 -2.01 -14.77 32.35
CA VAL A 221 -1.86 -14.61 33.82
C VAL A 221 -0.94 -13.44 34.16
N ASP A 222 0.10 -13.22 33.37
CA ASP A 222 1.04 -12.10 33.60
C ASP A 222 0.44 -10.75 33.22
N ASP A 223 -0.39 -10.71 32.17
CA ASP A 223 -1.20 -9.53 31.86
C ASP A 223 -2.19 -9.23 32.99
N GLY A 224 -2.81 -10.26 33.58
CA GLY A 224 -3.67 -10.14 34.76
C GLY A 224 -2.94 -9.49 35.94
N LYS A 225 -1.73 -9.97 36.29
CA LYS A 225 -0.90 -9.34 37.32
C LYS A 225 -0.55 -7.88 37.00
N LYS A 226 -0.32 -7.58 35.71
CA LYS A 226 -0.04 -6.21 35.26
C LYS A 226 -1.25 -5.30 35.43
N ILE A 227 -2.46 -5.79 35.14
CA ILE A 227 -3.70 -5.07 35.45
C ILE A 227 -3.80 -4.84 36.96
N GLU A 228 -3.59 -5.88 37.77
CA GLU A 228 -3.65 -5.80 39.23
C GLU A 228 -2.63 -4.86 39.88
N SER A 229 -1.53 -4.55 39.18
CA SER A 229 -0.51 -3.63 39.67
C SER A 229 -0.94 -2.15 39.72
N GLY A 230 -2.08 -1.80 39.10
CA GLY A 230 -2.64 -0.44 39.15
C GLY A 230 -3.10 -0.05 40.57
N LYS A 231 -2.91 1.22 40.95
CA LYS A 231 -3.20 1.69 42.31
C LYS A 231 -4.66 2.01 42.54
N THR A 232 -5.37 2.38 41.47
CA THR A 232 -6.79 2.75 41.52
C THR A 232 -7.59 1.86 40.57
N PRO A 233 -8.88 1.60 40.85
CA PRO A 233 -9.75 0.85 39.94
C PRO A 233 -9.70 1.38 38.50
N GLN A 234 -9.63 2.70 38.34
CA GLN A 234 -9.55 3.37 37.04
C GLN A 234 -8.23 3.09 36.31
N GLU A 235 -7.09 3.07 37.01
CA GLU A 235 -5.79 2.69 36.43
C GLU A 235 -5.77 1.23 35.97
N LYS A 236 -6.38 0.34 36.75
CA LYS A 236 -6.51 -1.07 36.41
C LYS A 236 -7.42 -1.26 35.19
N ASN A 237 -8.59 -0.62 35.18
CA ASN A 237 -9.52 -0.64 34.04
C ASN A 237 -8.90 -0.04 32.77
N ARG A 238 -8.09 1.02 32.91
CA ARG A 238 -7.34 1.60 31.80
C ARG A 238 -6.35 0.59 31.20
N THR A 239 -5.61 -0.11 32.06
CA THR A 239 -4.66 -1.14 31.62
C THR A 239 -5.38 -2.30 30.92
N LEU A 240 -6.52 -2.72 31.44
CA LEU A 240 -7.39 -3.71 30.79
C LEU A 240 -7.87 -3.23 29.42
N MET A 241 -8.34 -1.99 29.30
CA MET A 241 -8.80 -1.43 28.03
C MET A 241 -7.69 -1.32 26.99
N ASP A 242 -6.50 -0.86 27.41
CA ASP A 242 -5.33 -0.78 26.54
C ASP A 242 -4.90 -2.17 26.02
N MET A 243 -5.12 -3.22 26.82
CA MET A 243 -4.91 -4.60 26.39
C MET A 243 -6.01 -5.07 25.43
N LEU A 244 -7.29 -4.84 25.73
CA LEU A 244 -8.41 -5.24 24.88
C LEU A 244 -8.36 -4.59 23.48
N LEU A 245 -7.91 -3.33 23.39
CA LEU A 245 -7.71 -2.64 22.11
C LEU A 245 -6.61 -3.29 21.23
N ARG A 246 -5.72 -4.07 21.83
CA ARG A 246 -4.68 -4.85 21.12
C ARG A 246 -5.13 -6.26 20.77
N LYS A 247 -6.24 -6.74 21.35
CA LYS A 247 -6.80 -8.07 21.06
C LYS A 247 -7.68 -8.03 19.81
N ASN A 248 -8.04 -9.22 19.33
CA ASN A 248 -8.92 -9.43 18.20
C ASN A 248 -10.41 -9.38 18.62
N GLU A 249 -11.31 -9.54 17.67
CA GLU A 249 -12.76 -9.51 17.90
C GLU A 249 -13.25 -10.56 18.91
N GLN A 250 -12.61 -11.74 18.92
CA GLN A 250 -12.91 -12.78 19.89
C GLN A 250 -12.67 -12.30 21.33
N GLY A 251 -11.56 -11.59 21.58
CA GLY A 251 -11.28 -11.01 22.88
C GLY A 251 -12.32 -9.98 23.32
N PHE A 252 -12.81 -9.17 22.38
CA PHE A 252 -13.92 -8.24 22.64
C PHE A 252 -15.22 -8.96 22.97
N ASN A 253 -15.57 -10.02 22.24
CA ASN A 253 -16.79 -10.77 22.48
C ASN A 253 -16.78 -11.49 23.84
N GLU A 254 -15.65 -12.05 24.25
CA GLU A 254 -15.52 -12.62 25.60
C GLU A 254 -15.55 -11.54 26.69
N PHE A 255 -15.06 -10.33 26.42
CA PHE A 255 -15.23 -9.19 27.32
C PHE A 255 -16.71 -8.79 27.48
N LEU A 256 -17.47 -8.71 26.39
CA LEU A 256 -18.92 -8.46 26.47
C LEU A 256 -19.65 -9.56 27.24
N LYS A 257 -19.29 -10.83 27.03
CA LYS A 257 -19.83 -11.96 27.81
C LYS A 257 -19.46 -11.86 29.29
N ALA A 258 -18.25 -11.38 29.60
CA ALA A 258 -17.83 -11.13 30.99
C ALA A 258 -18.74 -10.10 31.66
N LEU A 259 -19.04 -9.00 30.97
CA LEU A 259 -19.96 -7.98 31.45
C LEU A 259 -21.39 -8.51 31.59
N GLN A 260 -21.89 -9.26 30.60
CA GLN A 260 -23.25 -9.82 30.63
C GLN A 260 -23.48 -10.87 31.72
N LYS A 261 -22.41 -11.49 32.25
CA LYS A 261 -22.51 -12.43 33.37
C LYS A 261 -22.92 -11.74 34.68
N ASP A 262 -22.57 -10.47 34.84
CA ASP A 262 -23.03 -9.68 35.97
C ASP A 262 -24.21 -8.81 35.54
N SER A 263 -25.36 -9.02 36.17
CA SER A 263 -26.57 -8.24 35.89
C SER A 263 -26.37 -6.73 36.02
N ILE A 264 -25.40 -6.28 36.81
CA ILE A 264 -25.10 -4.86 37.00
C ILE A 264 -24.49 -4.23 35.73
N TYR A 265 -23.80 -5.03 34.90
CA TYR A 265 -23.11 -4.56 33.69
C TYR A 265 -23.78 -4.97 32.38
N ALA A 266 -24.89 -5.72 32.44
CA ALA A 266 -25.62 -6.16 31.25
C ALA A 266 -26.03 -4.98 30.35
N ASP A 267 -26.56 -3.90 30.94
CA ASP A 267 -26.95 -2.69 30.20
C ASP A 267 -25.74 -1.98 29.56
N LEU A 268 -24.59 -2.00 30.24
CA LEU A 268 -23.34 -1.44 29.71
C LEU A 268 -22.81 -2.27 28.54
N ALA A 269 -22.88 -3.61 28.63
CA ALA A 269 -22.47 -4.50 27.55
C ALA A 269 -23.32 -4.28 26.30
N ASP A 270 -24.64 -4.23 26.46
CA ASP A 270 -25.59 -3.93 25.40
C ASP A 270 -25.34 -2.56 24.77
N GLN A 271 -25.06 -1.55 25.59
CA GLN A 271 -24.72 -0.22 25.12
C GLN A 271 -23.44 -0.23 24.27
N ILE A 272 -22.39 -0.91 24.72
CA ILE A 272 -21.12 -1.01 23.97
C ILE A 272 -21.35 -1.71 22.63
N GLU A 273 -22.08 -2.83 22.63
CA GLU A 273 -22.36 -3.61 21.42
C GLU A 273 -23.20 -2.83 20.41
N LYS A 274 -24.23 -2.12 20.87
CA LYS A 274 -25.16 -1.36 20.01
C LYS A 274 -24.67 0.06 19.69
N THR A 275 -23.48 0.44 20.16
CA THR A 275 -22.93 1.78 19.89
C THR A 275 -22.78 1.98 18.38
N GLU A 276 -23.45 3.01 17.87
CA GLU A 276 -23.35 3.44 16.48
C GLU A 276 -21.93 3.95 16.19
N VAL A 277 -21.35 3.46 15.10
CA VAL A 277 -20.01 3.82 14.65
C VAL A 277 -20.13 4.67 13.39
N THR A 278 -19.65 5.90 13.46
CA THR A 278 -19.64 6.84 12.33
C THR A 278 -18.26 6.91 11.68
N SER A 279 -18.19 7.42 10.45
CA SER A 279 -16.93 7.66 9.74
C SER A 279 -15.97 8.60 10.49
N THR A 280 -16.51 9.54 11.27
CA THR A 280 -15.71 10.47 12.11
C THR A 280 -15.08 9.76 13.31
N ASP A 281 -15.75 8.75 13.87
CA ASP A 281 -15.24 7.97 15.01
C ASP A 281 -14.03 7.11 14.57
N MET A 282 -14.13 6.50 13.38
CA MET A 282 -13.03 5.74 12.78
C MET A 282 -11.79 6.62 12.55
N ALA A 283 -11.98 7.84 12.05
CA ALA A 283 -10.90 8.80 11.85
C ALA A 283 -10.26 9.31 13.15
N THR A 284 -11.00 9.34 14.26
CA THR A 284 -10.51 9.79 15.57
C THR A 284 -9.62 8.75 16.23
N LEU A 285 -10.02 7.46 16.22
CA LEU A 285 -9.17 6.36 16.68
C LEU A 285 -7.80 6.37 16.00
N TYR A 286 -7.77 6.65 14.70
CA TYR A 286 -6.55 6.67 13.90
C TYR A 286 -5.53 7.71 14.39
N LYS A 287 -5.99 8.85 14.89
CA LYS A 287 -5.11 9.87 15.49
C LYS A 287 -4.58 9.46 16.85
N CYS A 288 -5.24 8.56 17.54
CA CYS A 288 -4.86 8.09 18.88
C CYS A 288 -3.98 6.83 18.88
N LEU A 289 -3.91 6.10 17.75
CA LEU A 289 -3.10 4.89 17.58
C LEU A 289 -1.72 5.14 16.96
N LYS A 290 -1.43 6.37 16.51
CA LYS A 290 -0.10 6.81 16.08
C LYS A 290 0.66 7.43 17.25
#